data_AF-A0A7S3RPJ5-F1
#
_entry.id   AF-A0A7S3RPJ5-F1
#
_cell.length_a   1.000
_cell.length_b   1.000
_cell.length_c   1.000
_cell.angle_alpha   90.00
_cell.angle_beta   90.00
_cell.angle_gamma   90.00
#
_symmetry.space_group_name_H-M   'P 1'
#
loop_
_entity.id
_entity.type
_entity.pdbx_description
1 polymer ?
#
loop_
_entity_poly.entity_id
_entity_poly.type
_entity_poly.pdbx_seq_one_letter_code
_entity_poly.pdbx_strand_id
1 'polypeptide(L)'
;TLIQVARELKLRGHCVQMLPINQGTVRAVQRVRNSSLLQNLIREFGTQKCERGKPDNLRMRAPCRPSGRTDVAILWSNYNGNYFRAVPRVVYENGFTRGTVIVDPRGLLGDSFYVRSLNSLVQRGYDDSRCRLLVQRHLELDSSKRPQQSILDVPAHVFNSRYVFVPMQKFDDVSVNKFSHITYPDLLNQTCSYCSSRTLPLVVKIHPAIDGPEKAQQRRLLLRLNESACGW
;
A
#
# COMPACT_ATOMS: atom_id res chain seq x y z
N THR A 1 17.05 -0.36 10.60
CA THR A 1 15.69 0.10 10.24
C THR A 1 15.75 1.52 9.67
N LEU A 2 14.77 1.99 8.91
CA LEU A 2 14.78 3.37 8.36
C LEU A 2 14.94 4.45 9.44
N ILE A 3 14.39 4.20 10.63
CA ILE A 3 14.55 5.08 11.80
C ILE A 3 16.01 5.19 12.24
N GLN A 4 16.74 4.06 12.28
CA GLN A 4 18.17 4.07 12.61
C GLN A 4 18.99 4.86 11.58
N VAL A 5 18.67 4.72 10.29
CA VAL A 5 19.31 5.51 9.22
C VAL A 5 19.04 7.01 9.43
N ALA A 6 17.80 7.38 9.76
CA ALA A 6 17.45 8.77 10.05
C ALA A 6 18.20 9.34 11.26
N ARG A 7 18.35 8.53 12.33
CA ARG A 7 19.13 8.91 13.52
C ARG A 7 20.60 9.09 13.21
N GLU A 8 21.18 8.16 12.46
CA GLU A 8 22.58 8.23 12.04
C GLU A 8 22.85 9.48 11.19
N LEU A 9 21.96 9.82 10.26
CA LEU A 9 22.07 11.05 9.47
C LEU A 9 22.03 12.30 10.37
N LYS A 10 21.17 12.34 11.40
CA LYS A 10 21.16 13.44 12.38
C LYS A 10 22.44 13.51 13.20
N LEU A 11 22.99 12.36 13.63
CA LEU A 11 24.27 12.30 14.34
C LEU A 11 25.43 12.84 13.49
N ARG A 12 25.34 12.69 12.16
CA ARG A 12 26.29 13.28 11.19
C ARG A 12 26.01 14.75 10.86
N GLY A 13 25.06 15.39 11.54
CA GLY A 13 24.75 16.81 11.37
C GLY A 13 23.72 17.14 10.29
N HIS A 14 23.08 16.15 9.65
CA HIS A 14 22.03 16.41 8.66
C HIS A 14 20.69 16.76 9.31
N CYS A 15 19.97 17.70 8.70
CA CYS A 15 18.57 17.95 9.03
C CYS A 15 17.67 16.95 8.30
N VAL A 16 17.17 15.95 9.04
CA VAL A 16 16.29 14.90 8.52
C VAL A 16 14.85 15.17 8.91
N GLN A 17 13.96 15.18 7.91
CA GLN A 17 12.51 15.21 8.14
C GLN A 17 11.88 13.88 7.76
N MET A 18 10.98 13.36 8.61
CA MET A 18 10.25 12.13 8.34
C MET A 18 8.75 12.35 8.40
N LEU A 19 8.04 11.84 7.39
CA LEU A 19 6.58 11.70 7.40
C LEU A 19 6.24 10.21 7.58
N PRO A 20 5.94 9.77 8.81
CA PRO A 20 5.83 8.35 9.11
C PRO A 20 4.55 7.68 8.56
N ILE A 21 3.55 8.47 8.18
CA ILE A 21 2.32 8.00 7.53
C ILE A 21 1.77 9.11 6.61
N ASN A 22 0.94 8.74 5.62
CA ASN A 22 0.16 9.72 4.87
C ASN A 22 -0.93 10.32 5.78
N GLN A 23 -0.69 11.54 6.28
CA GLN A 23 -1.52 12.23 7.25
C GLN A 23 -2.87 12.73 6.71
N GLY A 24 -3.13 12.59 5.41
CA GLY A 24 -4.35 13.07 4.76
C GLY A 24 -5.63 12.27 5.05
N THR A 25 -5.58 11.19 5.86
CA THR A 25 -6.75 10.34 6.13
C THR A 25 -7.13 10.31 7.61
N VAL A 26 -8.44 10.27 7.91
CA VAL A 26 -8.97 10.20 9.30
C VAL A 26 -8.40 9.00 10.07
N ARG A 27 -8.27 7.85 9.39
CA ARG A 27 -7.66 6.63 9.97
C ARG A 27 -6.17 6.81 10.29
N ALA A 28 -5.44 7.58 9.48
CA ALA A 28 -4.04 7.91 9.77
C ALA A 28 -3.94 8.76 11.05
N VAL A 29 -4.81 9.76 11.22
CA VAL A 29 -4.85 10.61 12.43
C VAL A 29 -5.12 9.78 13.69
N GLN A 30 -6.08 8.85 13.63
CA GLN A 30 -6.37 7.95 14.76
C GLN A 30 -5.19 7.03 15.10
N ARG A 31 -4.50 6.50 14.09
CA ARG A 31 -3.30 5.67 14.31
C ARG A 31 -2.16 6.44 15.00
N VAL A 32 -1.94 7.70 14.65
CA VAL A 32 -0.93 8.54 15.34
C VAL A 32 -1.30 8.72 16.80
N ARG A 33 -2.56 9.06 17.09
CA ARG A 33 -3.03 9.29 18.45
C ARG A 33 -2.84 8.07 19.34
N ASN A 34 -3.02 6.88 18.79
CA ASN A 34 -2.97 5.64 19.56
C ASN A 34 -1.57 5.00 19.62
N SER A 35 -0.54 5.59 18.98
CA SER A 35 0.80 5.00 18.92
C SER A 35 1.86 5.92 19.53
N SER A 36 2.36 5.54 20.70
CA SER A 36 3.47 6.23 21.38
C SER A 36 4.73 6.30 20.50
N LEU A 37 5.02 5.23 19.75
CA LEU A 37 6.13 5.20 18.80
C LEU A 37 5.96 6.25 17.70
N LEU A 38 4.80 6.33 17.05
CA LEU A 38 4.56 7.32 16.00
C LEU A 38 4.63 8.75 16.54
N GLN A 39 4.11 9.00 17.74
CA GLN A 39 4.24 10.29 18.40
C GLN A 39 5.69 10.66 18.67
N ASN A 40 6.51 9.71 19.15
CA ASN A 40 7.95 9.93 19.37
C ASN A 40 8.67 10.27 18.06
N LEU A 41 8.40 9.52 16.99
CA LEU A 41 9.00 9.79 15.69
C LEU A 41 8.59 11.14 15.12
N ILE A 42 7.33 11.55 15.29
CA ILE A 42 6.87 12.89 14.89
C ILE A 42 7.55 13.98 15.73
N ARG A 43 7.75 13.77 17.03
CA ARG A 43 8.50 14.72 17.87
C ARG A 43 9.97 14.83 17.44
N GLU A 44 10.59 13.71 17.10
CA GLU A 44 12.01 13.61 16.76
C GLU A 44 12.34 14.09 15.34
N PHE A 45 11.44 13.86 14.38
CA PHE A 45 11.67 14.07 12.93
C PHE A 45 10.57 14.84 12.19
N GLY A 46 9.46 15.17 12.85
CA GLY A 46 8.35 15.88 12.22
C GLY A 46 8.68 17.35 11.92
N THR A 47 7.87 17.98 11.07
CA THR A 47 7.94 19.41 10.80
C THR A 47 7.43 20.18 12.01
N GLN A 48 8.32 20.64 12.90
CA GLN A 48 7.92 21.50 14.01
C GLN A 48 7.42 22.86 13.50
N LYS A 49 6.36 23.39 14.10
CA LYS A 49 6.13 24.84 14.17
C LYS A 49 6.47 25.30 15.58
N CYS A 50 7.49 26.15 15.70
CA CYS A 50 7.57 27.12 16.78
C CYS A 50 6.44 28.15 16.57
N GLU A 51 5.26 27.93 17.14
CA GLU A 51 4.37 29.03 17.52
C GLU A 51 4.14 28.93 19.01
N ARG A 52 4.85 29.77 19.77
CA ARG A 52 4.53 30.03 21.18
C ARG A 52 3.07 30.49 21.24
N GLY A 53 2.22 29.77 21.98
CA GLY A 53 1.01 30.36 22.53
C GLY A 53 -0.37 29.81 22.12
N LYS A 54 -0.51 28.59 21.58
CA LYS A 54 -1.86 27.95 21.52
C LYS A 54 -1.85 26.50 22.02
N PRO A 55 -2.80 26.13 22.91
CA PRO A 55 -2.82 24.82 23.54
C PRO A 55 -3.28 23.71 22.58
N ASP A 56 -2.54 22.61 22.61
CA ASP A 56 -2.85 21.18 22.40
C ASP A 56 -4.12 20.75 21.65
N ASN A 57 -4.49 21.46 20.59
CA ASN A 57 -5.42 20.94 19.60
C ASN A 57 -4.62 20.32 18.45
N LEU A 58 -4.51 18.99 18.46
CA LEU A 58 -4.03 18.07 17.41
C LEU A 58 -4.82 18.19 16.08
N ARG A 59 -5.12 19.40 15.62
CA ARG A 59 -5.36 19.70 14.22
C ARG A 59 -3.99 19.77 13.57
N MET A 60 -3.53 18.62 13.08
CA MET A 60 -2.30 18.51 12.30
C MET A 60 -2.46 19.35 11.03
N ARG A 61 -2.02 20.60 11.12
CA ARG A 61 -1.99 21.52 9.98
C ARG A 61 -0.95 21.02 8.97
N ALA A 62 -1.13 21.41 7.71
CA ALA A 62 -0.23 21.12 6.60
C ALA A 62 1.25 21.21 7.02
N PRO A 63 2.14 20.37 6.45
CA PRO A 63 3.56 20.36 6.80
C PRO A 63 4.10 21.79 6.80
N CYS A 64 4.55 22.21 7.99
CA CYS A 64 4.93 23.58 8.29
C CYS A 64 6.16 23.96 7.47
N ARG A 65 6.19 25.11 6.77
CA ARG A 65 7.43 25.60 6.10
C ARG A 65 8.59 25.50 7.09
N PRO A 66 9.70 24.85 6.73
CA PRO A 66 10.78 24.68 7.68
C PRO A 66 11.44 26.06 7.82
N SER A 67 11.61 26.51 9.06
CA SER A 67 12.45 27.67 9.36
C SER A 67 13.95 27.35 9.21
N GLY A 68 14.31 26.15 8.72
CA GLY A 68 15.68 25.69 8.51
C GLY A 68 15.80 24.81 7.26
N ARG A 69 17.06 24.63 6.82
CA ARG A 69 17.43 23.78 5.68
C ARG A 69 17.11 22.32 5.99
N THR A 70 16.24 21.67 5.21
CA THR A 70 16.06 20.21 5.22
C THR A 70 17.05 19.59 4.24
N ASP A 71 17.91 18.68 4.70
CA ASP A 71 18.90 18.03 3.83
C ASP A 71 18.34 16.74 3.20
N VAL A 72 17.53 15.98 3.95
CA VAL A 72 16.93 14.72 3.48
C VAL A 72 15.51 14.55 4.02
N ALA A 73 14.60 14.06 3.16
CA ALA A 73 13.23 13.73 3.52
C ALA A 73 12.95 12.23 3.41
N ILE A 74 12.34 11.62 4.44
CA ILE A 74 11.89 10.22 4.41
C ILE A 74 10.36 10.20 4.47
N LEU A 75 9.72 9.73 3.39
CA LEU A 75 8.30 9.96 3.12
C LEU A 75 7.55 8.64 3.04
N TRP A 76 6.47 8.49 3.80
CA TRP A 76 5.56 7.36 3.64
C TRP A 76 4.71 7.51 2.38
N SER A 77 4.77 6.50 1.50
CA SER A 77 4.05 6.44 0.23
C SER A 77 4.34 7.62 -0.71
N ASN A 78 3.64 7.69 -1.84
CA ASN A 78 3.78 8.81 -2.78
C ASN A 78 3.18 10.10 -2.18
N TYR A 79 3.96 10.80 -1.36
CA TYR A 79 3.63 12.11 -0.85
C TYR A 79 3.57 13.12 -2.01
N ASN A 80 2.37 13.66 -2.27
CA ASN A 80 2.08 14.55 -3.40
C ASN A 80 2.25 16.04 -3.09
N GLY A 81 2.70 16.41 -1.89
CA GLY A 81 2.93 17.81 -1.55
C GLY A 81 4.19 18.37 -2.20
N ASN A 82 4.14 19.65 -2.59
CA ASN A 82 5.28 20.34 -3.21
C ASN A 82 6.41 20.65 -2.21
N TYR A 83 6.18 20.42 -0.92
CA TYR A 83 7.08 20.81 0.16
C TYR A 83 8.49 20.21 0.04
N PHE A 84 8.60 18.97 -0.41
CA PHE A 84 9.88 18.24 -0.53
C PHE A 84 10.37 18.12 -1.97
N ARG A 85 9.85 18.91 -2.92
CA ARG A 85 10.21 18.76 -4.34
C ARG A 85 11.69 18.99 -4.62
N ALA A 86 12.32 19.92 -3.91
CA ALA A 86 13.73 20.30 -4.08
C ALA A 86 14.67 19.59 -3.08
N VAL A 87 14.14 18.72 -2.22
CA VAL A 87 14.91 18.05 -1.17
C VAL A 87 15.19 16.60 -1.60
N PRO A 88 16.42 16.09 -1.49
CA PRO A 88 16.72 14.67 -1.63
C PRO A 88 15.77 13.84 -0.76
N ARG A 89 15.11 12.86 -1.35
CA ARG A 89 14.06 12.12 -0.65
C ARG A 89 14.22 10.62 -0.80
N VAL A 90 13.66 9.91 0.16
CA VAL A 90 13.45 8.47 0.11
C VAL A 90 12.00 8.23 0.45
N VAL A 91 11.32 7.49 -0.42
CA VAL A 91 9.93 7.06 -0.23
C VAL A 91 9.94 5.64 0.30
N TYR A 92 9.03 5.31 1.21
CA TYR A 92 8.87 3.93 1.68
C TYR A 92 7.41 3.53 1.84
N GLU A 93 7.15 2.24 1.73
CA GLU A 93 5.81 1.63 1.85
C GLU A 93 5.92 0.23 2.44
N ASN A 94 4.79 -0.33 2.87
CA ASN A 94 4.73 -1.73 3.26
C ASN A 94 5.19 -2.64 2.11
N GLY A 95 6.13 -3.54 2.40
CA GLY A 95 6.58 -4.53 1.45
C GLY A 95 5.55 -5.59 1.12
N PHE A 96 5.94 -6.53 0.26
CA PHE A 96 5.07 -7.60 -0.23
C PHE A 96 4.85 -8.70 0.81
N THR A 97 5.73 -8.80 1.82
CA THR A 97 5.66 -9.77 2.91
C THR A 97 5.55 -9.08 4.26
N ARG A 98 4.97 -9.76 5.26
CA ARG A 98 4.75 -9.20 6.59
C ARG A 98 6.09 -8.73 7.19
N GLY A 99 6.10 -7.51 7.73
CA GLY A 99 7.27 -6.95 8.41
C GLY A 99 8.36 -6.41 7.49
N THR A 100 8.15 -6.40 6.17
CA THR A 100 9.10 -5.80 5.21
C THR A 100 8.65 -4.40 4.79
N VAL A 101 9.61 -3.62 4.30
CA VAL A 101 9.38 -2.28 3.74
C VAL A 101 10.04 -2.19 2.37
N ILE A 102 9.38 -1.52 1.44
CA ILE A 102 9.97 -1.08 0.17
C ILE A 102 10.56 0.30 0.41
N VAL A 103 11.73 0.56 -0.16
CA VAL A 103 12.45 1.84 -0.05
C VAL A 103 12.88 2.25 -1.46
N ASP A 104 12.50 3.45 -1.88
CA ASP A 104 12.77 3.97 -3.22
C ASP A 104 13.23 5.44 -3.17
N PRO A 105 14.34 5.83 -3.82
CA PRO A 105 14.83 7.21 -3.83
C PRO A 105 13.94 8.23 -4.56
N ARG A 106 12.96 7.79 -5.35
CA ARG A 106 12.15 8.68 -6.21
C ARG A 106 10.67 8.59 -5.91
N GLY A 107 10.13 7.38 -5.89
CA GLY A 107 8.69 7.13 -5.84
C GLY A 107 8.37 5.64 -5.85
N LEU A 108 7.09 5.27 -5.78
CA LEU A 108 6.68 3.86 -5.77
C LEU A 108 6.01 3.47 -7.07
N LEU A 109 5.93 2.17 -7.32
CA LEU A 109 5.23 1.59 -8.49
C LEU A 109 5.78 2.17 -9.80
N GLY A 110 4.94 2.74 -10.65
CA GLY A 110 5.37 3.33 -11.92
C GLY A 110 6.26 4.57 -11.79
N ASP A 111 6.32 5.22 -10.62
CA ASP A 111 7.22 6.37 -10.36
C ASP A 111 8.57 5.94 -9.76
N SER A 112 8.80 4.64 -9.60
CA SER A 112 10.02 4.10 -8.99
C SER A 112 11.28 4.54 -9.71
N PHE A 113 12.33 4.85 -8.95
CA PHE A 113 13.67 5.06 -9.50
C PHE A 113 14.15 3.83 -10.29
N TYR A 114 13.75 2.65 -9.83
CA TYR A 114 14.15 1.37 -10.42
C TYR A 114 13.24 0.92 -11.56
N VAL A 115 12.15 1.61 -11.89
CA VAL A 115 11.12 1.10 -12.83
C VAL A 115 11.69 0.61 -14.17
N ARG A 116 12.73 1.27 -14.69
CA ARG A 116 13.39 0.91 -15.97
C ARG A 116 14.51 -0.11 -15.83
N SER A 117 15.08 -0.27 -14.64
CA SER A 117 16.27 -1.11 -14.40
C SER A 117 15.98 -2.33 -13.54
N LEU A 118 14.79 -2.41 -12.92
CA LEU A 118 14.47 -3.41 -11.89
C LEU A 118 14.72 -4.84 -12.39
N ASN A 119 14.25 -5.18 -13.60
CA ASN A 119 14.52 -6.49 -14.19
C ASN A 119 16.02 -6.77 -14.29
N SER A 120 16.80 -5.85 -14.86
CA SER A 120 18.25 -6.04 -14.99
C SER A 120 18.96 -6.13 -13.63
N LEU A 121 18.51 -5.39 -12.62
CA LEU A 121 19.07 -5.39 -11.27
C LEU A 121 18.75 -6.69 -10.54
N VAL A 122 17.52 -7.19 -10.64
CA VAL A 122 17.09 -8.46 -10.03
C VAL A 122 17.85 -9.64 -10.63
N GLN A 123 18.15 -9.60 -11.92
CA GLN A 123 18.92 -10.66 -12.59
C GLN A 123 20.39 -10.69 -12.15
N ARG A 124 20.96 -9.57 -11.68
CA ARG A 124 22.34 -9.51 -11.19
C ARG A 124 22.42 -10.11 -9.79
N GLY A 125 22.84 -11.37 -9.71
CA GLY A 125 22.90 -12.12 -8.44
C GLY A 125 21.57 -12.77 -8.08
N TYR A 126 20.73 -13.06 -9.08
CA TYR A 126 19.54 -13.88 -8.88
C TYR A 126 19.95 -15.28 -8.42
N ASP A 127 19.41 -15.70 -7.27
CA ASP A 127 19.61 -17.02 -6.69
C ASP A 127 18.27 -17.76 -6.72
N ASP A 128 18.11 -18.59 -7.76
CA ASP A 128 16.90 -19.39 -7.97
C ASP A 128 16.61 -20.32 -6.79
N SER A 129 17.63 -20.98 -6.24
CA SER A 129 17.47 -21.90 -5.11
C SER A 129 16.95 -21.19 -3.86
N ARG A 130 17.51 -20.02 -3.54
CA ARG A 130 17.03 -19.20 -2.42
C ARG A 130 15.63 -18.66 -2.66
N CYS A 131 15.30 -18.26 -3.88
CA CYS A 131 13.95 -17.83 -4.24
C CYS A 131 12.94 -18.96 -4.08
N ARG A 132 13.24 -20.17 -4.58
CA ARG A 132 12.37 -21.35 -4.43
C ARG A 132 12.15 -21.71 -2.97
N LEU A 133 13.22 -21.72 -2.15
CA LEU A 133 13.11 -21.98 -0.71
C LEU A 133 12.23 -20.95 0.00
N LEU A 134 12.37 -19.67 -0.37
CA LEU A 134 11.54 -18.61 0.19
C LEU A 134 10.06 -18.80 -0.19
N VAL A 135 9.76 -19.13 -1.44
CA VAL A 135 8.39 -19.43 -1.90
C VAL A 135 7.81 -20.64 -1.17
N GLN A 136 8.57 -21.74 -1.07
CA GLN A 136 8.15 -22.94 -0.36
C GLN A 136 7.79 -22.61 1.10
N ARG A 137 8.67 -21.89 1.80
CA ARG A 137 8.41 -21.46 3.18
C ARG A 137 7.16 -20.58 3.29
N HIS A 138 6.90 -19.72 2.31
CA HIS A 138 5.70 -18.90 2.30
C HIS A 138 4.42 -19.75 2.18
N LEU A 139 4.45 -20.80 1.34
CA LEU A 139 3.34 -21.73 1.13
C LEU A 139 3.10 -22.61 2.36
N GLU A 140 4.16 -23.19 2.94
CA GLU A 140 4.06 -24.05 4.14
C GLU A 140 3.51 -23.30 5.37
N LEU A 141 3.88 -22.02 5.51
CA LEU A 141 3.44 -21.17 6.62
C LEU A 141 2.12 -20.42 6.34
N ASP A 142 1.50 -20.64 5.17
CA ASP A 142 0.34 -19.88 4.68
C ASP A 142 0.48 -18.36 4.92
N SER A 143 1.65 -17.84 4.57
CA SER A 143 2.04 -16.49 4.96
C SER A 143 1.85 -15.49 3.83
N SER A 144 1.15 -14.39 4.15
CA SER A 144 0.88 -13.29 3.22
C SER A 144 1.32 -11.95 3.83
N LYS A 145 1.11 -10.85 3.08
CA LYS A 145 1.37 -9.47 3.54
C LYS A 145 0.69 -9.17 4.88
N ARG A 146 -0.47 -9.78 5.13
CA ARG A 146 -1.23 -9.66 6.38
C ARG A 146 -1.78 -11.04 6.77
N PRO A 147 -1.84 -11.37 8.08
CA PRO A 147 -2.55 -12.55 8.55
C PRO A 147 -4.00 -12.51 8.10
N GLN A 148 -4.49 -13.63 7.61
CA GLN A 148 -5.90 -13.85 7.27
C GLN A 148 -6.34 -15.16 7.90
N GLN A 149 -7.61 -15.24 8.27
CA GLN A 149 -8.17 -16.55 8.62
C GLN A 149 -8.30 -17.36 7.33
N SER A 150 -8.00 -18.65 7.42
CA SER A 150 -8.34 -19.58 6.35
C SER A 150 -9.85 -19.60 6.23
N ILE A 151 -10.35 -19.18 5.07
CA ILE A 151 -11.77 -19.17 4.76
C ILE A 151 -11.94 -19.92 3.43
N LEU A 152 -12.50 -21.11 3.51
CA LEU A 152 -12.91 -21.91 2.35
C LEU A 152 -14.34 -21.50 1.95
N ASP A 153 -14.46 -20.32 1.36
CA ASP A 153 -15.75 -19.82 0.82
C ASP A 153 -16.04 -20.35 -0.61
N VAL A 154 -15.13 -21.14 -1.19
CA VAL A 154 -15.27 -21.68 -2.55
C VAL A 154 -15.83 -23.09 -2.47
N PRO A 155 -17.00 -23.38 -3.09
CA PRO A 155 -17.55 -24.73 -3.11
C PRO A 155 -16.56 -25.75 -3.67
N ALA A 156 -16.51 -26.96 -3.09
CA ALA A 156 -15.53 -27.98 -3.46
C ALA A 156 -15.57 -28.34 -4.96
N HIS A 157 -16.75 -28.34 -5.59
CA HIS A 157 -16.88 -28.59 -7.03
C HIS A 157 -16.25 -27.48 -7.90
N VAL A 158 -16.27 -26.23 -7.43
CA VAL A 158 -15.56 -25.12 -8.09
C VAL A 158 -14.06 -25.23 -7.84
N PHE A 159 -13.66 -25.49 -6.60
CA PHE A 159 -12.24 -25.60 -6.23
C PHE A 159 -11.51 -26.70 -7.00
N ASN A 160 -12.19 -27.82 -7.24
CA ASN A 160 -11.65 -28.99 -7.97
C ASN A 160 -11.81 -28.89 -9.50
N SER A 161 -12.27 -27.74 -10.03
CA SER A 161 -12.43 -27.52 -11.48
C SER A 161 -11.62 -26.31 -11.95
N ARG A 162 -11.69 -26.00 -13.25
CA ARG A 162 -11.07 -24.79 -13.80
C ARG A 162 -11.95 -23.60 -13.48
N TYR A 163 -11.43 -22.62 -12.75
CA TYR A 163 -12.13 -21.37 -12.44
C TYR A 163 -11.23 -20.15 -12.69
N VAL A 164 -11.86 -18.99 -12.81
CA VAL A 164 -11.16 -17.70 -12.83
C VAL A 164 -11.27 -17.07 -11.46
N PHE A 165 -10.15 -16.62 -10.90
CA PHE A 165 -10.10 -15.96 -9.60
C PHE A 165 -9.78 -14.48 -9.76
N VAL A 166 -10.61 -13.60 -9.18
CA VAL A 166 -10.38 -12.15 -9.17
C VAL A 166 -10.20 -11.65 -7.73
N PRO A 167 -8.97 -11.31 -7.32
CA PRO A 167 -8.73 -10.59 -6.08
C PRO A 167 -9.09 -9.12 -6.26
N MET A 168 -10.11 -8.64 -5.55
CA MET A 168 -10.45 -7.23 -5.56
C MET A 168 -9.43 -6.40 -4.79
N GLN A 169 -9.27 -5.14 -5.17
CA GLN A 169 -8.58 -4.10 -4.40
C GLN A 169 -9.56 -2.98 -4.04
N LYS A 170 -9.08 -2.00 -3.28
CA LYS A 170 -9.83 -0.77 -3.06
C LYS A 170 -9.97 -0.01 -4.37
N PHE A 171 -11.15 0.54 -4.62
CA PHE A 171 -11.37 1.29 -5.86
C PHE A 171 -10.53 2.56 -5.91
N ASP A 172 -10.25 3.17 -4.75
CA ASP A 172 -9.47 4.39 -4.63
C ASP A 172 -7.97 4.17 -4.42
N ASP A 173 -7.49 2.92 -4.47
CA ASP A 173 -6.07 2.62 -4.26
C ASP A 173 -5.20 3.33 -5.30
N VAL A 174 -4.04 3.85 -4.87
CA VAL A 174 -3.08 4.52 -5.76
C VAL A 174 -2.64 3.58 -6.89
N SER A 175 -2.48 2.29 -6.60
CA SER A 175 -2.13 1.28 -7.61
C SER A 175 -3.19 1.14 -8.71
N VAL A 176 -4.46 1.38 -8.39
CA VAL A 176 -5.57 1.33 -9.34
C VAL A 176 -5.71 2.66 -10.06
N ASN A 177 -5.96 3.73 -9.30
CA ASN A 177 -6.31 5.04 -9.86
C ASN A 177 -5.22 5.67 -10.74
N LYS A 178 -3.95 5.41 -10.43
CA LYS A 178 -2.83 6.05 -11.13
C LYS A 178 -2.20 5.15 -12.18
N PHE A 179 -2.21 3.84 -11.98
CA PHE A 179 -1.39 2.91 -12.76
C PHE A 179 -2.20 1.85 -13.52
N SER A 180 -3.53 1.85 -13.40
CA SER A 180 -4.40 0.99 -14.21
C SER A 180 -5.14 1.78 -15.28
N HIS A 181 -5.25 1.20 -16.47
CA HIS A 181 -6.06 1.74 -17.57
C HIS A 181 -7.52 1.29 -17.54
N ILE A 182 -7.89 0.46 -16.56
CA ILE A 182 -9.22 -0.12 -16.41
C ILE A 182 -9.68 0.04 -14.96
N THR A 183 -10.96 0.36 -14.78
CA THR A 183 -11.56 0.39 -13.44
C THR A 183 -11.87 -1.03 -12.98
N TYR A 184 -11.92 -1.26 -11.67
CA TYR A 184 -12.32 -2.56 -11.13
C TYR A 184 -13.73 -2.99 -11.58
N PRO A 185 -14.74 -2.11 -11.60
CA PRO A 185 -16.04 -2.43 -12.18
C PRO A 185 -15.97 -2.91 -13.63
N ASP A 186 -15.20 -2.24 -14.48
CA ASP A 186 -15.05 -2.63 -15.89
C ASP A 186 -14.31 -3.96 -16.04
N LEU A 187 -13.25 -4.16 -15.25
CA LEU A 187 -12.51 -5.42 -15.20
C LEU A 187 -13.44 -6.59 -14.82
N LEU A 188 -14.30 -6.39 -13.82
CA LEU A 188 -15.25 -7.42 -13.39
C LEU A 188 -16.32 -7.70 -14.44
N ASN A 189 -16.87 -6.67 -15.09
CA ASN A 189 -17.83 -6.85 -16.18
C ASN A 189 -17.20 -7.67 -17.33
N GLN A 190 -16.01 -7.28 -17.80
CA GLN A 190 -15.31 -7.99 -18.89
C GLN A 190 -14.95 -9.43 -18.50
N THR A 191 -14.49 -9.64 -17.26
CA THR A 191 -14.15 -10.98 -16.75
C THR A 191 -15.41 -11.85 -16.63
N CYS A 192 -16.52 -11.27 -16.19
CA CYS A 192 -17.82 -11.95 -16.12
C CYS A 192 -18.24 -12.42 -17.52
N SER A 193 -18.26 -11.53 -18.52
CA SER A 193 -18.58 -11.88 -19.91
C SER A 193 -17.66 -12.98 -20.46
N TYR A 194 -16.36 -12.91 -20.19
CA TYR A 194 -15.41 -13.96 -20.57
C TYR A 194 -15.76 -15.30 -19.92
N CYS A 195 -16.00 -15.32 -18.61
CA CYS A 195 -16.33 -16.53 -17.86
C CYS A 195 -17.64 -17.16 -18.35
N SER A 196 -18.67 -16.35 -18.58
CA SER A 196 -19.95 -16.80 -19.17
C SER A 196 -19.74 -17.43 -20.55
N SER A 197 -18.95 -16.80 -21.42
CA SER A 197 -18.68 -17.32 -22.78
C SER A 197 -17.89 -18.64 -22.80
N ARG A 198 -17.17 -18.95 -21.72
CA ARG A 198 -16.33 -20.14 -21.58
C ARG A 198 -16.90 -21.17 -20.60
N THR A 199 -18.07 -20.91 -20.03
CA THR A 199 -18.68 -21.74 -18.98
C THR A 199 -17.71 -22.00 -17.81
N LEU A 200 -16.98 -20.95 -17.41
CA LEU A 200 -16.03 -21.00 -16.29
C LEU A 200 -16.65 -20.37 -15.04
N PRO A 201 -16.53 -21.00 -13.86
CA PRO A 201 -16.84 -20.33 -12.60
C PRO A 201 -15.95 -19.11 -12.40
N LEU A 202 -16.55 -18.01 -11.94
CA LEU A 202 -15.85 -16.80 -11.52
C LEU A 202 -15.89 -16.70 -9.99
N VAL A 203 -14.72 -16.76 -9.36
CA VAL A 203 -14.56 -16.60 -7.91
C VAL A 203 -14.01 -15.20 -7.64
N VAL A 204 -14.77 -14.36 -6.95
CA VAL A 204 -14.34 -13.01 -6.60
C VAL A 204 -14.10 -12.88 -5.10
N LYS A 205 -12.92 -12.39 -4.71
CA LYS A 205 -12.57 -12.17 -3.30
C LYS A 205 -12.48 -10.68 -3.00
N ILE A 206 -13.35 -10.18 -2.11
CA ILE A 206 -13.29 -8.80 -1.60
C ILE A 206 -12.05 -8.63 -0.70
N HIS A 207 -11.31 -7.55 -0.88
CA HIS A 207 -10.11 -7.27 -0.09
C HIS A 207 -10.44 -7.12 1.42
N PRO A 208 -9.67 -7.75 2.33
CA PRO A 208 -10.01 -7.79 3.77
C PRO A 208 -9.99 -6.42 4.47
N ALA A 209 -9.29 -5.44 3.90
CA ALA A 209 -9.23 -4.07 4.45
C ALA A 209 -10.33 -3.13 3.95
N ILE A 210 -11.26 -3.62 3.12
CA ILE A 210 -12.43 -2.89 2.63
C ILE A 210 -13.57 -3.10 3.61
N ASP A 211 -14.18 -2.00 4.05
CA ASP A 211 -15.26 -2.02 5.02
C ASP A 211 -16.24 -0.86 4.80
N GLY A 212 -17.41 -0.93 5.43
CA GLY A 212 -18.42 0.12 5.37
C GLY A 212 -18.97 0.36 3.95
N PRO A 213 -19.18 1.63 3.53
CA PRO A 213 -19.83 1.96 2.26
C PRO A 213 -19.16 1.36 1.01
N GLU A 214 -17.82 1.31 0.98
CA GLU A 214 -17.07 0.74 -0.14
C GLU A 214 -17.34 -0.78 -0.25
N LYS A 215 -17.35 -1.49 0.87
CA LYS A 215 -17.69 -2.93 0.90
C LYS A 215 -19.11 -3.17 0.39
N ALA A 216 -20.06 -2.33 0.80
CA ALA A 216 -21.44 -2.41 0.34
C ALA A 216 -21.55 -2.14 -1.17
N GLN A 217 -20.80 -1.18 -1.70
CA GLN A 217 -20.75 -0.90 -3.14
C GLN A 217 -20.19 -2.08 -3.93
N GLN A 218 -19.07 -2.67 -3.48
CA GLN A 218 -18.50 -3.86 -4.13
C GLN A 218 -19.46 -5.04 -4.11
N ARG A 219 -20.12 -5.30 -2.97
CA ARG A 219 -21.15 -6.34 -2.87
C ARG A 219 -22.33 -6.12 -3.83
N ARG A 220 -22.85 -4.89 -3.92
CA ARG A 220 -23.91 -4.55 -4.89
C ARG A 220 -23.51 -4.79 -6.34
N LEU A 221 -22.25 -4.50 -6.69
CA LEU A 221 -21.73 -4.80 -8.02
C LEU A 221 -21.73 -6.31 -8.28
N LEU A 222 -21.24 -7.12 -7.34
CA LEU A 222 -21.20 -8.58 -7.48
C LEU A 222 -22.59 -9.19 -7.58
N LEU A 223 -23.56 -8.70 -6.81
CA LEU A 223 -24.96 -9.16 -6.90
C LEU A 223 -25.55 -8.91 -8.30
N ARG A 224 -25.41 -7.68 -8.82
CA ARG A 224 -25.87 -7.34 -10.18
C ARG A 224 -25.20 -8.19 -11.26
N LEU A 225 -23.91 -8.45 -11.12
CA LEU A 225 -23.15 -9.30 -12.04
C LEU A 225 -23.65 -10.75 -12.02
N ASN A 226 -23.95 -11.27 -10.84
CA ASN A 226 -24.49 -12.61 -10.67
C ASN A 226 -25.90 -12.73 -11.30
N GLU A 227 -26.77 -11.75 -11.06
CA GLU A 227 -28.10 -11.66 -11.68
C GLU A 227 -27.99 -11.61 -13.21
N SER A 228 -27.06 -10.81 -13.75
CA SER A 228 -26.85 -10.68 -15.20
C SER A 228 -26.25 -11.93 -15.85
N ALA A 229 -25.42 -12.69 -15.11
CA ALA A 229 -24.78 -13.91 -15.60
C ALA A 229 -25.71 -15.13 -15.56
N CYS A 230 -26.68 -15.12 -14.66
CA CYS A 230 -27.63 -16.21 -14.47
C CYS A 230 -28.87 -16.15 -15.38
N GLY A 231 -28.87 -15.28 -16.40
CA GLY A 231 -29.95 -15.03 -17.36
C GLY A 231 -31.09 -16.06 -17.39
N TRP A 232 -32.06 -15.85 -16.50
CA TRP A 232 -33.46 -16.21 -16.57
C TRP A 232 -34.25 -14.93 -16.29
#